data_AF-A0A820K6G1-F1
#
_entry.id   AF-A0A820K6G1-F1
#
_cell.length_a   1.000
_cell.length_b   1.000
_cell.length_c   1.000
_cell.angle_alpha   90.00
_cell.angle_beta   90.00
_cell.angle_gamma   90.00
#
_symmetry.space_group_name_H-M   'P 1'
#
loop_
_entity.id
_entity.type
_entity.pdbx_description
1 polymer ?
#
loop_
_entity_poly.entity_id
_entity_poly.type
_entity_poly.pdbx_seq_one_letter_code
_entity_poly.pdbx_strand_id
1 'polypeptide(L)'
;MASRNGALRFADFGALSKRMLAPIEGYEKMSVVTLEEAVEPLVEIVPKVKRNVKIVKENCQEPADGLTTNESASIMLYTYESMPCEDSLYVKLNETLRSEQRKKLIPWFLYLRLILTALARLPSKRRFVFRGVRENLWADYPEGKTFIWWGFSSCTSSVGVLENEQFFGKTGNRTLFQIDCTTAKDIKKHSFIAGEDEVLLLPARKLQVKSYLDSGNGLHIVQLEELKPEYDLLEPVPVPVPVVKPKDKTQEKSQPIAAATTIAVKPSAGAMEKHFSTMQLDMNTKPRGQ
;
A
#
# COMPACT_ATOMS: atom_id res chain seq x y z
N MET A 1 4.03 13.53 28.43
CA MET A 1 4.60 12.37 27.71
C MET A 1 3.67 12.03 26.57
N ALA A 2 3.92 12.58 25.37
CA ALA A 2 3.00 12.48 24.25
C ALA A 2 3.24 11.18 23.46
N SER A 3 2.15 10.51 23.11
CA SER A 3 2.09 9.30 22.29
C SER A 3 2.81 9.51 20.95
N ARG A 4 4.04 8.99 20.88
CA ARG A 4 4.67 8.50 19.65
C ARG A 4 3.88 7.25 19.23
N ASN A 5 3.83 6.85 17.95
CA ASN A 5 3.48 5.48 17.46
C ASN A 5 2.48 5.48 16.29
N GLY A 6 2.91 6.01 15.14
CA GLY A 6 2.16 5.84 13.89
C GLY A 6 3.02 5.59 12.66
N ALA A 7 4.35 5.46 12.77
CA ALA A 7 5.21 5.42 11.58
C ALA A 7 6.45 4.54 11.68
N LEU A 8 6.52 3.66 12.67
CA LEU A 8 7.67 2.77 12.83
C LEU A 8 7.76 1.76 11.69
N ARG A 9 6.70 1.53 10.93
CA ARG A 9 6.66 0.59 9.80
C ARG A 9 7.42 1.05 8.56
N PHE A 10 7.40 2.35 8.26
CA PHE A 10 8.27 2.93 7.23
C PHE A 10 9.73 2.93 7.68
N ALA A 11 9.94 3.07 8.99
CA ALA A 11 11.25 3.06 9.62
C ALA A 11 11.78 1.65 9.94
N ASP A 12 11.00 0.56 9.76
CA ASP A 12 11.41 -0.82 10.04
C ASP A 12 12.43 -1.32 9.03
N PHE A 13 13.66 -0.86 9.23
CA PHE A 13 14.79 -1.10 8.37
C PHE A 13 15.74 -2.06 9.09
N GLY A 14 16.11 -3.16 8.42
CA GLY A 14 17.10 -4.10 8.94
C GLY A 14 18.38 -4.03 8.11
N ALA A 15 19.50 -4.40 8.72
CA ALA A 15 20.78 -4.45 8.03
C ALA A 15 20.70 -5.29 6.74
N LEU A 16 21.36 -4.81 5.68
CA LEU A 16 21.49 -5.57 4.44
C LEU A 16 22.20 -6.89 4.74
N SER A 17 21.72 -7.98 4.13
CA SER A 17 22.41 -9.26 4.27
C SER A 17 23.80 -9.17 3.64
N LYS A 18 24.80 -9.70 4.35
CA LYS A 18 26.19 -9.74 3.88
C LYS A 18 26.42 -10.77 2.77
N ARG A 19 25.43 -11.63 2.51
CA ARG A 19 25.46 -12.67 1.48
C ARG A 19 24.13 -12.80 0.78
N MET A 20 24.14 -13.42 -0.39
CA MET A 20 22.90 -13.83 -1.06
C MET A 20 22.23 -14.93 -0.23
N LEU A 21 20.95 -14.75 0.09
CA LEU A 21 20.14 -15.77 0.74
C LEU A 21 19.42 -16.61 -0.32
N ALA A 22 19.04 -17.84 0.05
CA ALA A 22 18.17 -18.66 -0.80
C ALA A 22 16.82 -17.94 -1.05
N PRO A 23 16.20 -18.15 -2.22
CA PRO A 23 14.85 -17.70 -2.51
C PRO A 23 13.85 -18.08 -1.41
N ILE A 24 12.76 -17.30 -1.33
CA ILE A 24 11.67 -17.59 -0.42
C ILE A 24 10.66 -18.48 -1.16
N GLU A 25 10.56 -19.72 -0.73
CA GLU A 25 9.76 -20.79 -1.36
C GLU A 25 9.12 -21.71 -0.31
N GLY A 26 8.18 -22.55 -0.74
CA GLY A 26 7.43 -23.50 0.07
C GLY A 26 6.04 -23.01 0.51
N TYR A 27 5.83 -21.70 0.64
CA TYR A 27 4.52 -21.14 1.01
C TYR A 27 3.53 -21.20 -0.16
N GLU A 28 4.00 -21.15 -1.41
CA GLU A 28 3.18 -21.18 -2.63
C GLU A 28 2.43 -22.49 -2.79
N LYS A 29 2.94 -23.57 -2.19
CA LYS A 29 2.36 -24.92 -2.16
C LYS A 29 1.27 -25.07 -1.09
N MET A 30 1.14 -24.10 -0.18
CA MET A 30 0.10 -24.14 0.85
C MET A 30 -1.27 -23.81 0.26
N SER A 31 -2.31 -24.39 0.84
CA SER A 31 -3.69 -23.98 0.56
C SER A 31 -3.92 -22.54 1.05
N VAL A 32 -4.78 -21.80 0.34
CA VAL A 32 -5.28 -20.53 0.87
C VAL A 32 -6.29 -20.85 1.96
N VAL A 33 -6.08 -20.29 3.15
CA VAL A 33 -6.87 -20.56 4.37
C VAL A 33 -7.48 -19.26 4.92
N THR A 34 -8.29 -19.35 5.96
CA THR A 34 -8.81 -18.17 6.66
C THR A 34 -7.69 -17.41 7.38
N LEU A 35 -7.92 -16.14 7.74
CA LEU A 35 -6.91 -15.36 8.46
C LEU A 35 -6.62 -15.96 9.85
N GLU A 36 -7.63 -16.50 10.52
CA GLU A 36 -7.48 -17.20 11.80
C GLU A 36 -6.54 -18.41 11.69
N GLU A 37 -6.78 -19.28 10.72
CA GLU A 37 -5.92 -20.45 10.46
C GLU A 37 -4.51 -20.03 10.05
N ALA A 38 -4.40 -18.96 9.25
CA ALA A 38 -3.12 -18.45 8.77
C ALA A 38 -2.19 -17.97 9.90
N VAL A 39 -2.75 -17.45 11.00
CA VAL A 39 -1.98 -16.95 12.14
C VAL A 39 -1.84 -17.96 13.28
N GLU A 40 -2.50 -19.11 13.23
CA GLU A 40 -2.44 -20.10 14.31
C GLU A 40 -1.01 -20.56 14.63
N PRO A 41 -0.12 -20.81 13.64
CA PRO A 41 1.28 -21.14 13.92
C PRO A 41 2.11 -19.97 14.48
N LEU A 42 1.55 -18.74 14.46
CA LEU A 42 2.26 -17.50 14.84
C LEU A 42 1.95 -17.05 16.26
N VAL A 43 1.10 -17.75 17.00
CA VAL A 43 0.61 -17.33 18.32
C VAL A 43 1.75 -17.12 19.33
N GLU A 44 2.78 -17.97 19.26
CA GLU A 44 3.97 -17.88 20.13
C GLU A 44 5.03 -16.89 19.60
N ILE A 45 4.89 -16.40 18.36
CA ILE A 45 5.86 -15.53 17.69
C ILE A 45 5.38 -14.06 17.72
N VAL A 46 4.08 -13.86 17.55
CA VAL A 46 3.45 -12.54 17.43
C VAL A 46 2.47 -12.35 18.59
N PRO A 47 2.85 -11.55 19.61
CA PRO A 47 2.00 -11.30 20.76
C PRO A 47 0.63 -10.77 20.35
N LYS A 48 -0.42 -11.31 20.98
CA LYS A 48 -1.82 -10.85 20.82
C LYS A 48 -2.36 -11.00 19.38
N VAL A 49 -1.73 -11.80 18.51
CA VAL A 49 -2.13 -11.95 17.10
C VAL A 49 -3.59 -12.33 16.92
N LYS A 50 -4.12 -13.27 17.72
CA LYS A 50 -5.54 -13.67 17.64
C LYS A 50 -6.50 -12.51 17.93
N ARG A 51 -6.14 -11.61 18.87
CA ARG A 51 -6.93 -10.41 19.17
C ARG A 51 -6.85 -9.43 18.00
N ASN A 52 -5.66 -9.20 17.46
CA ASN A 52 -5.48 -8.29 16.33
C ASN A 52 -6.23 -8.76 15.09
N VAL A 53 -6.28 -10.08 14.82
CA VAL A 53 -7.12 -10.65 13.74
C VAL A 53 -8.59 -10.26 13.90
N LYS A 54 -9.15 -10.37 15.10
CA LYS A 54 -10.54 -9.94 15.35
C LYS A 54 -10.74 -8.46 15.03
N ILE A 55 -9.82 -7.61 15.50
CA ILE A 55 -9.88 -6.16 15.26
C ILE A 55 -9.88 -5.86 13.76
N VAL A 56 -8.96 -6.42 12.99
CA VAL A 56 -8.86 -6.10 11.55
C VAL A 56 -10.02 -6.68 10.74
N LYS A 57 -10.59 -7.82 11.14
CA LYS A 57 -11.77 -8.38 10.46
C LYS A 57 -13.01 -7.53 10.67
N GLU A 58 -13.21 -6.99 11.88
CA GLU A 58 -14.32 -6.05 12.15
C GLU A 58 -14.21 -4.78 11.32
N ASN A 59 -12.98 -4.35 10.98
CA ASN A 59 -12.72 -3.20 10.13
C ASN A 59 -12.72 -3.54 8.62
N CYS A 60 -13.03 -4.78 8.25
CA CYS A 60 -12.95 -5.29 6.88
C CYS A 60 -14.29 -5.87 6.38
N GLN A 61 -15.38 -5.13 6.57
CA GLN A 61 -16.75 -5.56 6.23
C GLN A 61 -17.00 -5.59 4.71
N GLU A 62 -16.45 -4.65 3.95
CA GLU A 62 -16.64 -4.54 2.49
C GLU A 62 -15.30 -4.27 1.78
N PRO A 63 -14.47 -5.32 1.58
CA PRO A 63 -13.17 -5.17 0.97
C PRO A 63 -13.27 -4.71 -0.48
N ALA A 64 -12.45 -3.72 -0.84
CA ALA A 64 -12.32 -3.22 -2.20
C ALA A 64 -11.56 -4.19 -3.13
N ASP A 65 -11.44 -3.81 -4.41
CA ASP A 65 -10.52 -4.40 -5.39
C ASP A 65 -10.70 -5.92 -5.61
N GLY A 66 -11.89 -6.44 -5.30
CA GLY A 66 -12.25 -7.85 -5.50
C GLY A 66 -11.58 -8.81 -4.51
N LEU A 67 -10.98 -8.29 -3.42
CA LEU A 67 -10.40 -9.12 -2.38
C LEU A 67 -11.50 -9.74 -1.50
N THR A 68 -11.24 -10.94 -1.01
CA THR A 68 -12.04 -11.52 0.08
C THR A 68 -11.75 -10.80 1.40
N THR A 69 -12.63 -10.95 2.39
CA THR A 69 -12.41 -10.42 3.74
C THR A 69 -11.10 -10.91 4.34
N ASN A 70 -10.75 -12.20 4.18
CA ASN A 70 -9.50 -12.74 4.73
C ASN A 70 -8.26 -12.15 4.04
N GLU A 71 -8.32 -11.96 2.72
CA GLU A 71 -7.22 -11.36 1.95
C GLU A 71 -7.01 -9.89 2.33
N SER A 72 -8.06 -9.08 2.33
CA SER A 72 -7.97 -7.67 2.72
C SER A 72 -7.56 -7.52 4.20
N ALA A 73 -8.15 -8.32 5.10
CA ALA A 73 -7.78 -8.31 6.51
C ALA A 73 -6.34 -8.78 6.75
N SER A 74 -5.77 -9.63 5.89
CA SER A 74 -4.36 -10.02 5.99
C SER A 74 -3.41 -8.85 5.71
N ILE A 75 -3.74 -8.00 4.72
CA ILE A 75 -3.02 -6.76 4.43
C ILE A 75 -3.20 -5.77 5.59
N MET A 76 -4.44 -5.62 6.08
CA MET A 76 -4.73 -4.74 7.20
C MET A 76 -3.95 -5.14 8.45
N LEU A 77 -3.86 -6.45 8.75
CA LEU A 77 -3.07 -6.98 9.87
C LEU A 77 -1.58 -6.69 9.72
N TYR A 78 -1.04 -6.75 8.49
CA TYR A 78 0.34 -6.37 8.24
C TYR A 78 0.57 -4.89 8.57
N THR A 79 -0.36 -4.01 8.22
CA THR A 79 -0.25 -2.57 8.48
C THR A 79 -0.61 -2.14 9.89
N TYR A 80 -1.21 -3.02 10.69
CA TYR A 80 -1.66 -2.73 12.05
C TYR A 80 -0.48 -2.57 13.02
N GLU A 81 -0.39 -1.42 13.70
CA GLU A 81 0.61 -1.14 14.72
C GLU A 81 0.13 -1.63 16.10
N SER A 82 0.77 -2.67 16.62
CA SER A 82 0.56 -3.17 17.97
C SER A 82 1.14 -2.23 19.03
N MET A 83 0.68 -2.39 20.27
CA MET A 83 1.29 -1.76 21.43
C MET A 83 1.85 -2.82 22.39
N PRO A 84 3.17 -2.81 22.65
CA PRO A 84 4.19 -1.94 22.04
C PRO A 84 4.46 -2.27 20.56
N CYS A 85 5.11 -1.36 19.82
CA CYS A 85 5.24 -1.45 18.35
C CYS A 85 6.06 -2.67 17.90
N GLU A 86 7.07 -3.08 18.66
CA GLU A 86 7.89 -4.26 18.42
C GLU A 86 7.11 -5.58 18.42
N ASP A 87 5.88 -5.57 18.94
CA ASP A 87 4.94 -6.70 18.92
C ASP A 87 4.08 -6.71 17.64
N SER A 88 4.26 -5.74 16.73
CA SER A 88 3.51 -5.70 15.48
C SER A 88 3.90 -6.85 14.57
N LEU A 89 2.91 -7.41 13.85
CA LEU A 89 3.13 -8.55 12.98
C LEU A 89 4.20 -8.24 11.92
N TYR A 90 4.16 -7.04 11.31
CA TYR A 90 5.14 -6.67 10.28
C TYR A 90 6.58 -6.67 10.81
N VAL A 91 6.81 -6.26 12.06
CA VAL A 91 8.16 -6.23 12.66
C VAL A 91 8.71 -7.65 12.73
N LYS A 92 7.94 -8.57 13.33
CA LYS A 92 8.35 -9.98 13.47
C LYS A 92 8.49 -10.68 12.12
N LEU A 93 7.59 -10.40 11.18
CA LEU A 93 7.65 -10.98 9.84
C LEU A 93 8.88 -10.48 9.08
N ASN A 94 9.11 -9.17 9.04
CA ASN A 94 10.24 -8.60 8.32
C ASN A 94 11.58 -9.00 8.95
N GLU A 95 11.67 -9.10 10.27
CA GLU A 95 12.83 -9.68 10.95
C GLU A 95 13.09 -11.13 10.47
N THR A 96 12.04 -11.95 10.42
CA THR A 96 12.13 -13.34 9.99
C THR A 96 12.53 -13.44 8.50
N LEU A 97 11.98 -12.59 7.64
CA LEU A 97 12.30 -12.53 6.21
C LEU A 97 13.76 -12.13 5.94
N ARG A 98 14.34 -11.26 6.77
CA ARG A 98 15.75 -10.86 6.70
C ARG A 98 16.71 -11.90 7.30
N SER A 99 16.19 -12.84 8.09
CA SER A 99 17.02 -13.87 8.73
C SER A 99 17.62 -14.82 7.71
N GLU A 100 18.90 -15.16 7.93
CA GLU A 100 19.58 -16.20 7.14
C GLU A 100 19.02 -17.61 7.44
N GLN A 101 18.37 -17.78 8.58
CA GLN A 101 17.78 -19.05 9.00
C GLN A 101 16.41 -19.24 8.33
N ARG A 102 16.39 -19.61 7.04
CA ARG A 102 15.15 -19.75 6.25
C ARG A 102 14.09 -20.65 6.88
N LYS A 103 14.48 -21.66 7.66
CA LYS A 103 13.55 -22.53 8.40
C LYS A 103 12.65 -21.76 9.38
N LYS A 104 13.08 -20.59 9.86
CA LYS A 104 12.25 -19.72 10.71
C LYS A 104 11.02 -19.16 9.99
N LEU A 105 10.99 -19.18 8.64
CA LEU A 105 9.82 -18.77 7.86
C LEU A 105 8.73 -19.85 7.81
N ILE A 106 9.01 -21.10 8.16
CA ILE A 106 8.03 -22.20 8.04
C ILE A 106 6.71 -21.90 8.78
N PRO A 107 6.70 -21.39 10.04
CA PRO A 107 5.45 -20.99 10.71
C PRO A 107 4.67 -19.90 9.97
N TRP A 108 5.35 -19.09 9.15
CA TRP A 108 4.75 -17.99 8.40
C TRP A 108 4.14 -18.42 7.07
N PHE A 109 4.32 -19.66 6.62
CA PHE A 109 3.92 -20.07 5.27
C PHE A 109 2.43 -19.91 4.99
N LEU A 110 1.55 -20.19 5.95
CA LEU A 110 0.10 -19.98 5.76
C LEU A 110 -0.24 -18.48 5.66
N TYR A 111 0.37 -17.64 6.49
CA TYR A 111 0.19 -16.20 6.43
C TYR A 111 0.77 -15.59 5.14
N LEU A 112 1.99 -15.97 4.76
CA LEU A 112 2.63 -15.57 3.50
C LEU A 112 1.78 -15.98 2.30
N ARG A 113 1.27 -17.21 2.30
CA ARG A 113 0.35 -17.70 1.27
C ARG A 113 -0.86 -16.78 1.13
N LEU A 114 -1.50 -16.41 2.25
CA LEU A 114 -2.70 -15.57 2.24
C LEU A 114 -2.40 -14.15 1.78
N ILE A 115 -1.44 -13.46 2.40
CA ILE A 115 -1.14 -12.05 2.08
C ILE A 115 -0.57 -11.90 0.67
N LEU A 116 0.27 -12.82 0.19
CA LEU A 116 0.80 -12.74 -1.16
C LEU A 116 -0.28 -13.04 -2.21
N THR A 117 -1.26 -13.90 -1.89
CA THR A 117 -2.44 -14.09 -2.76
C THR A 117 -3.26 -12.80 -2.85
N ALA A 118 -3.49 -12.12 -1.73
CA ALA A 118 -4.17 -10.82 -1.69
C ALA A 118 -3.44 -9.78 -2.55
N LEU A 119 -2.13 -9.63 -2.34
CA LEU A 119 -1.30 -8.65 -3.05
C LEU A 119 -1.12 -8.98 -4.54
N ALA A 120 -1.16 -10.26 -4.92
CA ALA A 120 -1.08 -10.67 -6.32
C ALA A 120 -2.37 -10.31 -7.11
N ARG A 121 -3.53 -10.19 -6.44
CA ARG A 121 -4.77 -9.70 -7.04
C ARG A 121 -4.77 -8.19 -7.29
N LEU A 122 -3.99 -7.44 -6.52
CA LEU A 122 -3.82 -6.01 -6.72
C LEU A 122 -2.89 -5.74 -7.92
N PRO A 123 -3.18 -4.71 -8.75
CA PRO A 123 -2.34 -4.39 -9.90
C PRO A 123 -0.94 -3.94 -9.45
N SER A 124 0.09 -4.45 -10.12
CA SER A 124 1.45 -3.89 -10.01
C SER A 124 1.53 -2.60 -10.82
N LYS A 125 1.98 -1.51 -10.19
CA LYS A 125 2.13 -0.21 -10.86
C LYS A 125 3.60 0.19 -10.88
N ARG A 126 4.06 0.70 -12.04
CA ARG A 126 5.34 1.41 -12.10
C ARG A 126 5.15 2.84 -11.58
N ARG A 127 5.91 3.25 -10.58
CA ARG A 127 5.87 4.61 -10.02
C ARG A 127 7.08 4.88 -9.12
N PHE A 128 7.31 6.16 -8.81
CA PHE A 128 8.15 6.51 -7.68
C PHE A 128 7.40 6.29 -6.36
N VAL A 129 8.09 5.69 -5.39
CA VAL A 129 7.64 5.58 -4.00
C VAL A 129 8.74 6.03 -3.06
N PHE A 130 8.35 6.37 -1.84
CA PHE A 130 9.25 6.93 -0.84
C PHE A 130 9.21 6.13 0.45
N ARG A 131 10.38 5.93 1.07
CA ARG A 131 10.52 5.28 2.37
C ARG A 131 11.49 6.07 3.24
N GLY A 132 11.01 6.53 4.39
CA GLY A 132 11.82 7.27 5.36
C GLY A 132 12.29 6.39 6.51
N VAL A 133 13.58 6.47 6.85
CA VAL A 133 14.20 5.80 8.00
C VAL A 133 14.89 6.84 8.88
N ARG A 134 14.72 6.73 10.20
CA ARG A 134 15.29 7.68 11.20
C ARG A 134 16.71 7.33 11.62
N GLU A 135 17.53 6.95 10.65
CA GLU A 135 18.91 6.57 10.86
C GLU A 135 19.76 7.09 9.69
N ASN A 136 21.06 7.27 9.94
CA ASN A 136 22.01 7.51 8.86
C ASN A 136 22.44 6.16 8.30
N LEU A 137 21.97 5.84 7.09
CA LEU A 137 22.31 4.61 6.37
C LEU A 137 23.28 4.87 5.21
N TRP A 138 23.81 6.09 5.09
CA TRP A 138 24.63 6.54 3.97
C TRP A 138 25.73 5.55 3.57
N ALA A 139 26.50 5.08 4.54
CA ALA A 139 27.65 4.20 4.31
C ALA A 139 27.23 2.82 3.76
N ASP A 140 25.99 2.40 3.97
CA ASP A 140 25.48 1.12 3.50
C ASP A 140 25.02 1.14 2.04
N TYR A 141 24.87 2.33 1.44
CA TYR A 141 24.31 2.53 0.10
C TYR A 141 25.23 3.34 -0.83
N PRO A 142 26.47 2.90 -1.10
CA PRO A 142 27.31 3.53 -2.12
C PRO A 142 26.67 3.40 -3.51
N GLU A 143 26.90 4.39 -4.36
CA GLU A 143 26.41 4.42 -5.73
C GLU A 143 26.81 3.17 -6.53
N GLY A 144 25.91 2.67 -7.38
CA GLY A 144 26.10 1.47 -8.18
C GLY A 144 25.88 0.15 -7.42
N LYS A 145 25.85 0.16 -6.08
CA LYS A 145 25.63 -1.05 -5.28
C LYS A 145 24.28 -1.66 -5.59
N THR A 146 24.28 -2.97 -5.83
CA THR A 146 23.08 -3.78 -6.00
C THR A 146 22.88 -4.67 -4.77
N PHE A 147 21.65 -4.77 -4.28
CA PHE A 147 21.30 -5.54 -3.08
C PHE A 147 19.86 -6.04 -3.14
N ILE A 148 19.48 -6.91 -2.19
CA ILE A 148 18.12 -7.41 -2.05
C ILE A 148 17.51 -6.88 -0.74
N TRP A 149 16.33 -6.27 -0.82
CA TRP A 149 15.48 -6.05 0.35
C TRP A 149 14.60 -7.27 0.58
N TRP A 150 14.97 -8.05 1.60
CA TRP A 150 14.31 -9.32 1.91
C TRP A 150 12.97 -9.17 2.63
N GLY A 151 12.76 -8.10 3.38
CA GLY A 151 11.47 -7.82 4.02
C GLY A 151 10.48 -7.16 3.07
N PHE A 152 9.20 -7.15 3.44
CA PHE A 152 8.24 -6.22 2.85
C PHE A 152 8.69 -4.79 3.12
N SER A 153 8.55 -3.92 2.12
CA SER A 153 8.92 -2.51 2.25
C SER A 153 7.69 -1.65 2.15
N SER A 154 7.24 -1.16 3.29
CA SER A 154 6.25 -0.10 3.39
C SER A 154 6.81 1.20 2.83
N CYS A 155 6.07 1.81 1.92
CA CYS A 155 6.40 3.05 1.27
C CYS A 155 5.14 3.93 1.16
N THR A 156 5.32 5.22 0.97
CA THR A 156 4.24 6.13 0.60
C THR A 156 4.46 6.62 -0.81
N SER A 157 3.38 6.93 -1.50
CA SER A 157 3.47 7.64 -2.77
C SER A 157 3.32 9.16 -2.66
N SER A 158 3.08 9.66 -1.45
CA SER A 158 2.91 11.07 -1.16
C SER A 158 4.07 11.58 -0.32
N VAL A 159 4.85 12.52 -0.87
CA VAL A 159 5.96 13.15 -0.14
C VAL A 159 5.46 13.90 1.10
N GLY A 160 4.25 14.47 1.06
CA GLY A 160 3.67 15.20 2.18
C GLY A 160 3.47 14.34 3.44
N VAL A 161 3.26 13.03 3.28
CA VAL A 161 3.18 12.09 4.42
C VAL A 161 4.52 12.02 5.17
N LEU A 162 5.64 12.23 4.48
CA LEU A 162 6.97 12.22 5.09
C LEU A 162 7.24 13.46 5.95
N GLU A 163 6.56 14.59 5.69
CA GLU A 163 6.75 15.81 6.49
C GLU A 163 6.23 15.68 7.93
N ASN A 164 5.38 14.69 8.18
CA ASN A 164 4.83 14.44 9.50
C ASN A 164 5.95 13.99 10.47
N GLU A 165 6.05 14.70 11.60
CA GLU A 165 7.05 14.45 12.65
C GLU A 165 6.97 13.06 13.27
N GLN A 166 5.86 12.36 13.14
CA GLN A 166 5.74 10.97 13.55
C GLN A 166 6.40 10.01 12.56
N PHE A 167 6.58 10.41 11.30
CA PHE A 167 7.13 9.61 10.21
C PHE A 167 8.63 9.81 10.04
N PHE A 168 9.02 10.87 9.36
CA PHE A 168 10.42 11.16 9.08
C PHE A 168 10.92 12.31 9.94
N GLY A 169 10.07 13.31 10.16
CA GLY A 169 10.42 14.53 10.88
C GLY A 169 11.45 15.40 10.15
N LYS A 170 11.78 16.53 10.77
CA LYS A 170 12.63 17.57 10.17
C LYS A 170 14.03 17.66 10.77
N THR A 171 14.33 16.85 11.79
CA THR A 171 15.58 16.92 12.55
C THR A 171 16.15 15.53 12.81
N GLY A 172 17.44 15.46 13.16
CA GLY A 172 18.15 14.21 13.42
C GLY A 172 18.63 13.50 12.15
N ASN A 173 19.46 12.49 12.35
CA ASN A 173 19.98 11.63 11.28
C ASN A 173 18.85 10.82 10.66
N ARG A 174 18.69 10.93 9.35
CA ARG A 174 17.59 10.30 8.63
C ARG A 174 17.95 10.07 7.17
N THR A 175 17.41 8.99 6.61
CA THR A 175 17.63 8.56 5.23
C THR A 175 16.30 8.41 4.52
N LEU A 176 16.12 9.17 3.44
CA LEU A 176 14.97 9.07 2.55
C LEU A 176 15.35 8.25 1.32
N PHE A 177 14.71 7.10 1.13
CA PHE A 177 14.80 6.34 -0.10
C PHE A 177 13.73 6.84 -1.08
N GLN A 178 14.16 7.28 -2.26
CA GLN A 178 13.30 7.49 -3.42
C GLN A 178 13.51 6.33 -4.38
N ILE A 179 12.45 5.59 -4.70
CA ILE A 179 12.56 4.29 -5.38
C ILE A 179 11.74 4.35 -6.67
N ASP A 180 12.37 4.22 -7.85
CA ASP A 180 11.65 3.89 -9.09
C ASP A 180 11.33 2.39 -9.06
N CYS A 181 10.10 2.05 -8.72
CA CYS A 181 9.65 0.67 -8.65
C CYS A 181 8.71 0.33 -9.80
N THR A 182 8.77 -0.92 -10.24
CA THR A 182 7.91 -1.50 -11.28
C THR A 182 6.84 -2.41 -10.70
N THR A 183 7.00 -2.85 -9.45
CA THR A 183 6.11 -3.85 -8.81
C THR A 183 5.32 -3.31 -7.61
N ALA A 184 5.17 -1.99 -7.48
CA ALA A 184 4.44 -1.37 -6.37
C ALA A 184 2.98 -1.83 -6.27
N LYS A 185 2.56 -2.24 -5.06
CA LYS A 185 1.19 -2.60 -4.72
C LYS A 185 0.53 -1.48 -3.92
N ASP A 186 -0.46 -0.83 -4.50
CA ASP A 186 -1.26 0.18 -3.81
C ASP A 186 -2.19 -0.51 -2.82
N ILE A 187 -2.00 -0.26 -1.53
CA ILE A 187 -2.78 -0.91 -0.46
C ILE A 187 -3.54 0.09 0.40
N LYS A 188 -3.69 1.34 -0.07
CA LYS A 188 -4.39 2.41 0.66
C LYS A 188 -5.77 2.00 1.17
N LYS A 189 -6.54 1.24 0.38
CA LYS A 189 -7.90 0.80 0.73
C LYS A 189 -7.94 -0.40 1.70
N HIS A 190 -6.80 -1.02 1.95
CA HIS A 190 -6.65 -2.24 2.75
C HIS A 190 -5.73 -2.04 3.96
N SER A 191 -5.12 -0.85 4.10
CA SER A 191 -4.32 -0.49 5.26
C SER A 191 -5.20 -0.15 6.45
N PHE A 192 -4.72 -0.47 7.64
CA PHE A 192 -5.35 -0.06 8.89
C PHE A 192 -5.19 1.45 9.14
N ILE A 193 -4.15 2.07 8.57
CA ILE A 193 -3.87 3.49 8.75
C ILE A 193 -4.35 4.25 7.51
N ALA A 194 -5.48 4.95 7.65
CA ALA A 194 -6.00 5.78 6.58
C ALA A 194 -5.11 7.01 6.34
N GLY A 195 -5.00 7.43 5.08
CA GLY A 195 -4.37 8.71 4.70
C GLY A 195 -2.86 8.67 4.43
N GLU A 196 -2.20 7.51 4.54
CA GLU A 196 -0.75 7.38 4.26
C GLU A 196 -0.40 7.22 2.77
N ASP A 197 -1.41 7.13 1.89
CA ASP A 197 -1.25 6.78 0.47
C ASP A 197 -0.30 5.60 0.27
N GLU A 198 -0.54 4.58 1.08
CA GLU A 198 0.41 3.51 1.33
C GLU A 198 0.59 2.59 0.13
N VAL A 199 1.85 2.34 -0.18
CA VAL A 199 2.30 1.41 -1.20
C VAL A 199 3.22 0.38 -0.57
N LEU A 200 2.99 -0.89 -0.88
CA LEU A 200 3.80 -1.99 -0.41
C LEU A 200 4.65 -2.56 -1.53
N LEU A 201 5.95 -2.71 -1.29
CA LEU A 201 6.81 -3.55 -2.10
C LEU A 201 6.90 -4.93 -1.46
N LEU A 202 6.78 -5.97 -2.28
CA LEU A 202 6.87 -7.36 -1.84
C LEU A 202 8.28 -7.68 -1.29
N PRO A 203 8.46 -8.79 -0.57
CA PRO A 203 9.76 -9.29 -0.18
C PRO A 203 10.68 -9.57 -1.37
N ALA A 204 11.97 -9.64 -1.07
CA ALA A 204 13.03 -10.03 -1.98
C ALA A 204 13.09 -9.18 -3.27
N ARG A 205 13.00 -7.84 -3.15
CA ARG A 205 13.22 -6.94 -4.30
C ARG A 205 14.70 -6.68 -4.53
N LYS A 206 15.15 -6.85 -5.78
CA LYS A 206 16.49 -6.47 -6.22
C LYS A 206 16.49 -4.98 -6.55
N LEU A 207 17.37 -4.23 -5.91
CA LEU A 207 17.46 -2.78 -6.02
C LEU A 207 18.90 -2.38 -6.30
N GLN A 208 19.09 -1.30 -7.08
CA GLN A 208 20.39 -0.68 -7.30
C GLN A 208 20.38 0.78 -6.84
N VAL A 209 21.45 1.21 -6.17
CA VAL A 209 21.68 2.63 -5.87
C VAL A 209 22.06 3.36 -7.14
N LYS A 210 21.25 4.33 -7.56
CA LYS A 210 21.48 5.15 -8.75
C LYS A 210 22.23 6.43 -8.44
N SER A 211 21.92 7.05 -7.31
CA SER A 211 22.61 8.23 -6.83
C SER A 211 22.29 8.42 -5.35
N TYR A 212 23.01 9.32 -4.71
CA TYR A 212 22.73 9.77 -3.36
C TYR A 212 22.98 11.27 -3.25
N LEU A 213 22.39 11.90 -2.24
CA LEU A 213 22.57 13.32 -1.94
C LEU A 213 22.59 13.51 -0.42
N ASP A 214 23.63 14.15 0.09
CA ASP A 214 23.60 14.74 1.43
C ASP A 214 22.90 16.10 1.32
N SER A 215 21.68 16.18 1.85
CA SER A 215 20.85 17.39 1.80
C SER A 215 21.12 18.32 2.99
N GLY A 216 22.11 18.01 3.83
CA GLY A 216 22.43 18.73 5.06
C GLY A 216 21.44 18.45 6.19
N ASN A 217 21.75 18.97 7.39
CA ASN A 217 20.91 18.84 8.59
C ASN A 217 20.54 17.38 8.95
N GLY A 218 21.45 16.44 8.68
CA GLY A 218 21.29 15.02 8.94
C GLY A 218 20.38 14.28 7.96
N LEU A 219 19.93 14.92 6.87
CA LEU A 219 19.11 14.30 5.84
C LEU A 219 19.96 13.77 4.68
N HIS A 220 19.90 12.47 4.46
CA HIS A 220 20.46 11.82 3.28
C HIS A 220 19.32 11.33 2.38
N ILE A 221 19.44 11.54 1.08
CA ILE A 221 18.51 11.03 0.07
C ILE A 221 19.24 9.99 -0.76
N VAL A 222 18.64 8.81 -0.92
CA VAL A 222 19.20 7.71 -1.71
C VAL A 222 18.20 7.37 -2.81
N GLN A 223 18.63 7.46 -4.07
CA GLN A 223 17.81 7.07 -5.21
C GLN A 223 18.07 5.61 -5.57
N LEU A 224 17.00 4.83 -5.63
CA LEU A 224 17.01 3.42 -5.94
C LEU A 224 16.21 3.13 -7.21
N GLU A 225 16.65 2.15 -7.97
CA GLU A 225 15.92 1.56 -9.10
C GLU A 225 15.64 0.09 -8.82
N GLU A 226 14.39 -0.34 -9.02
CA GLU A 226 14.04 -1.76 -8.98
C GLU A 226 14.51 -2.48 -10.24
N LEU A 227 15.31 -3.52 -10.03
CA LEU A 227 15.82 -4.37 -11.10
C LEU A 227 15.06 -5.69 -11.16
N LYS A 228 14.88 -6.21 -12.38
CA LYS A 228 14.40 -7.58 -12.56
C LYS A 228 15.52 -8.57 -12.17
N PRO A 229 15.30 -9.50 -11.22
CA PRO A 229 16.27 -10.55 -10.93
C PRO A 229 16.32 -11.58 -12.07
N GLU A 230 17.40 -12.36 -12.12
CA GLU A 230 17.59 -13.41 -13.14
C GLU A 230 16.66 -14.61 -12.94
N TYR A 231 16.24 -14.82 -11.70
CA TYR A 231 15.29 -15.86 -11.27
C TYR A 231 14.41 -15.30 -10.15
N ASP A 232 13.28 -15.97 -9.88
CA ASP A 232 12.36 -15.54 -8.84
C ASP A 232 13.00 -15.72 -7.46
N LEU A 233 13.14 -14.60 -6.72
CA LEU A 233 13.63 -14.61 -5.33
C LEU A 233 12.48 -14.84 -4.32
N LEU A 234 11.24 -14.80 -4.81
CA LEU A 234 10.00 -14.97 -4.08
C LEU A 234 9.05 -15.74 -5.01
N GLU A 235 8.75 -17.00 -4.68
CA GLU A 235 7.97 -17.88 -5.57
C GLU A 235 6.56 -17.33 -5.85
N PRO A 236 6.13 -17.25 -7.12
CA PRO A 236 4.81 -16.68 -7.43
C PRO A 236 3.68 -17.55 -6.88
N VAL A 237 2.66 -16.91 -6.30
CA VAL A 237 1.42 -17.59 -5.91
C VAL A 237 0.52 -17.78 -7.14
N PRO A 238 -0.09 -18.95 -7.35
CA PRO A 238 -1.15 -19.11 -8.34
C PRO A 238 -2.37 -18.31 -7.87
N VAL A 239 -2.73 -17.27 -8.61
CA VAL A 239 -3.97 -16.52 -8.35
C VAL A 239 -5.09 -17.21 -9.12
N PRO A 240 -6.16 -17.69 -8.44
CA PRO A 240 -7.34 -18.17 -9.15
C PRO A 240 -7.91 -17.04 -10.00
N VAL A 241 -8.05 -17.28 -11.30
CA VAL A 241 -8.71 -16.32 -12.20
C VAL A 241 -10.14 -16.10 -11.69
N PRO A 242 -10.61 -14.86 -11.52
CA PRO A 242 -11.99 -14.61 -11.15
C PRO A 242 -12.91 -15.29 -12.17
N VAL A 243 -13.73 -16.24 -11.72
CA VAL A 243 -14.77 -16.84 -12.57
C VAL A 243 -15.76 -15.72 -12.88
N VAL A 244 -15.65 -15.15 -14.08
CA VAL A 244 -16.69 -14.27 -14.62
C VAL A 244 -17.93 -15.15 -14.77
N LYS A 245 -18.86 -15.06 -13.81
CA LYS A 245 -20.18 -15.66 -13.98
C LYS A 245 -20.80 -15.00 -15.22
N PRO A 246 -21.19 -15.77 -16.25
CA PRO A 246 -21.94 -15.20 -17.37
C PRO A 246 -23.14 -14.47 -16.79
N LYS A 247 -23.34 -13.21 -17.18
CA LYS A 247 -24.59 -12.51 -16.88
C LYS A 247 -25.71 -13.33 -17.52
N ASP A 248 -26.56 -13.92 -16.70
CA ASP A 248 -27.80 -14.54 -17.15
C ASP A 248 -28.57 -13.51 -17.97
N LYS A 249 -28.65 -13.75 -19.28
CA LYS A 249 -29.58 -13.06 -20.16
C LYS A 249 -30.95 -13.67 -19.91
N THR A 250 -31.71 -13.13 -18.98
CA THR A 250 -33.10 -13.52 -18.84
C THR A 250 -34.00 -12.30 -18.64
N GLN A 251 -34.86 -12.13 -19.66
CA GLN A 251 -36.16 -11.47 -19.67
C GLN A 251 -36.20 -9.94 -19.88
N GLU A 252 -35.99 -9.52 -21.12
CA GLU A 252 -36.70 -8.36 -21.66
C GLU A 252 -38.04 -8.87 -22.20
N LYS A 253 -39.11 -8.76 -21.39
CA LYS A 253 -40.48 -9.03 -21.84
C LYS A 253 -40.95 -7.87 -22.72
N SER A 254 -41.39 -8.25 -23.91
CA SER A 254 -42.12 -7.47 -24.91
C SER A 254 -43.25 -6.61 -24.33
N GLN A 255 -43.25 -5.31 -24.65
CA GLN A 255 -44.43 -4.44 -24.57
C GLN A 255 -45.20 -4.47 -25.90
N PRO A 256 -46.55 -4.46 -25.91
CA PRO A 256 -47.32 -4.40 -27.14
C PRO A 256 -47.45 -2.96 -27.65
N ILE A 257 -47.42 -2.83 -28.97
CA ILE A 257 -47.53 -1.60 -29.74
C ILE A 257 -48.98 -1.10 -29.70
N ALA A 258 -49.20 0.12 -29.21
CA ALA A 258 -50.48 0.82 -29.33
C ALA A 258 -50.48 1.72 -30.59
N ALA A 259 -51.56 1.60 -31.34
CA ALA A 259 -51.76 2.20 -32.66
C ALA A 259 -51.85 3.74 -32.64
N ALA A 260 -51.31 4.35 -33.69
CA ALA A 260 -51.43 5.76 -33.99
C ALA A 260 -52.86 6.13 -34.42
N THR A 261 -53.41 7.20 -33.85
CA THR A 261 -54.53 7.94 -34.44
C THR A 261 -54.16 9.42 -34.53
N THR A 262 -54.21 9.89 -35.76
CA THR A 262 -53.93 11.24 -36.25
C THR A 262 -55.05 12.20 -35.87
N ILE A 263 -54.75 13.35 -35.26
CA ILE A 263 -55.53 14.60 -35.47
C ILE A 263 -54.55 15.78 -35.52
N ALA A 264 -54.77 16.65 -36.50
CA ALA A 264 -53.96 17.77 -36.91
C ALA A 264 -54.40 19.11 -36.28
N VAL A 265 -53.59 20.15 -36.57
CA VAL A 265 -53.92 21.59 -36.74
C VAL A 265 -53.42 22.58 -35.65
N LYS A 266 -52.20 23.10 -35.91
CA LYS A 266 -51.81 24.52 -36.18
C LYS A 266 -51.81 25.58 -35.03
N PRO A 267 -51.14 26.75 -35.22
CA PRO A 267 -50.08 27.23 -34.32
C PRO A 267 -50.39 28.59 -33.64
N SER A 268 -49.57 29.04 -32.69
CA SER A 268 -49.50 30.46 -32.36
C SER A 268 -48.09 30.87 -31.92
N ALA A 269 -47.68 32.03 -32.42
CA ALA A 269 -46.39 32.68 -32.23
C ALA A 269 -46.42 33.73 -31.11
N GLY A 270 -45.24 34.10 -30.59
CA GLY A 270 -44.99 35.25 -29.72
C GLY A 270 -43.77 34.96 -28.84
N ALA A 271 -42.53 35.28 -29.22
CA ALA A 271 -41.87 36.59 -29.31
C ALA A 271 -41.54 37.24 -27.94
N MET A 272 -40.23 37.53 -27.76
CA MET A 272 -39.60 38.54 -26.88
C MET A 272 -39.71 38.30 -25.36
N GLU A 273 -38.75 38.63 -24.49
CA GLU A 273 -37.51 39.38 -24.60
C GLU A 273 -36.59 39.13 -23.40
N LYS A 274 -35.33 39.52 -23.61
CA LYS A 274 -34.17 39.76 -22.74
C LYS A 274 -34.47 40.17 -21.29
N HIS A 275 -33.59 39.73 -20.37
CA HIS A 275 -33.03 40.63 -19.37
C HIS A 275 -31.57 40.31 -19.05
N PHE A 276 -30.70 41.25 -19.42
CA PHE A 276 -29.39 41.52 -18.84
C PHE A 276 -29.58 42.06 -17.41
N SER A 277 -28.66 41.72 -16.50
CA SER A 277 -28.21 42.67 -15.46
C SER A 277 -26.79 42.36 -15.03
N THR A 278 -25.88 43.22 -15.50
CA THR A 278 -24.54 43.46 -14.98
C THR A 278 -24.67 44.31 -13.72
N MET A 279 -23.86 44.08 -12.69
CA MET A 279 -23.48 45.15 -11.77
C MET A 279 -22.04 44.96 -11.30
N GLN A 280 -21.30 46.06 -11.41
CA GLN A 280 -19.88 46.24 -11.25
C GLN A 280 -19.66 47.15 -10.03
N LEU A 281 -18.53 46.94 -9.35
CA LEU A 281 -17.72 47.92 -8.61
C LEU A 281 -18.30 48.58 -7.35
N ASP A 282 -17.52 48.51 -6.26
CA ASP A 282 -17.19 49.72 -5.51
C ASP A 282 -15.74 49.67 -4.98
N MET A 283 -14.99 50.71 -5.32
CA MET A 283 -13.69 51.09 -4.76
C MET A 283 -13.88 52.38 -3.95
N ASN A 284 -13.37 52.39 -2.71
CA ASN A 284 -12.78 53.52 -1.94
C ASN A 284 -12.83 53.15 -0.44
N THR A 285 -11.92 53.49 0.47
CA THR A 285 -10.92 54.56 0.56
C THR A 285 -10.01 54.25 1.77
N LYS A 286 -8.71 54.56 1.67
CA LYS A 286 -7.75 54.79 2.79
C LYS A 286 -8.16 56.09 3.56
N PRO A 287 -7.59 56.52 4.74
CA PRO A 287 -6.16 56.42 5.11
C PRO A 287 -5.77 56.36 6.64
N ARG A 288 -4.45 56.17 6.90
CA ARG A 288 -3.58 56.59 8.04
C ARG A 288 -3.97 56.17 9.48
N GLY A 289 -3.05 55.82 10.41
CA GLY A 289 -1.59 55.86 10.42
C GLY A 289 -1.04 55.45 11.81
N GLN A 290 0.30 55.48 11.87
CA GLN A 290 1.23 55.21 13.00
C GLN A 290 1.37 53.77 13.47
#